data_AF-A0A351DEC9-F1
#
_entry.id   AF-A0A351DEC9-F1
#
_cell.length_a   1.000
_cell.length_b   1.000
_cell.length_c   1.000
_cell.angle_alpha   90.00
_cell.angle_beta   90.00
_cell.angle_gamma   90.00
#
_symmetry.space_group_name_H-M   'P 1'
#
loop_
_entity.id
_entity.type
_entity.pdbx_description
1 polymer ?
#
loop_
_entity_poly.entity_id
_entity_poly.type
_entity_poly.pdbx_seq_one_letter_code
_entity_poly.pdbx_strand_id
1 'polypeptide(L)'
;MTSDQLLEHSLSDSITITDNRSGESIEIPIVDGGIDSSSWTKLLPGLWFKDEGFAATAVTNSSITFIDGAAGRLEYRGYPIEDLANNSSFLEVAFLLLNGDLPNQIQLSSWEETISEASDLDPNHHDLLLQAFQKDSHPMGMLTSALAALSSMYPDSRNVEDPQIRSKHTVNLIAKIPSIAAAAENF
;
A
#
# COMPACT_ATOMS: atom_id res chain seq x y z
N MET A 1 19.68 7.41 48.64
CA MET A 1 19.41 8.86 48.60
C MET A 1 19.58 9.26 47.15
N THR A 2 18.58 9.30 46.30
CA THR A 2 17.14 9.62 46.37
C THR A 2 16.43 8.65 45.39
N SER A 3 15.45 7.80 45.71
CA SER A 3 14.14 8.04 46.35
C SER A 3 13.42 9.26 45.77
N ASP A 4 13.13 9.28 44.46
CA ASP A 4 12.05 10.15 43.90
C ASP A 4 11.68 10.00 42.38
N GLN A 5 11.80 8.84 41.73
CA GLN A 5 11.34 8.71 40.31
C GLN A 5 10.62 7.40 39.92
N LEU A 6 10.05 6.65 40.87
CA LEU A 6 9.22 5.47 40.57
C LEU A 6 7.74 5.67 40.93
N LEU A 7 7.21 6.86 40.60
CA LEU A 7 5.78 7.19 40.69
C LEU A 7 5.38 8.03 39.47
N GLU A 8 5.61 7.53 38.25
CA GLU A 8 4.70 7.86 37.15
C GLU A 8 3.58 6.83 37.19
N HIS A 9 2.44 7.26 37.76
CA HIS A 9 1.18 6.61 37.51
C HIS A 9 1.04 6.43 36.00
N SER A 10 1.05 5.17 35.53
CA SER A 10 0.64 4.84 34.17
C SER A 10 -0.80 5.32 34.03
N LEU A 11 -0.98 6.52 33.49
CA LEU A 11 -2.26 6.92 32.92
C LEU A 11 -2.65 5.77 31.98
N SER A 12 -3.85 5.20 32.16
CA SER A 12 -4.38 4.31 31.14
C SER A 12 -4.31 5.08 29.83
N ASP A 13 -3.62 4.52 28.83
CA ASP A 13 -3.51 5.14 27.52
C ASP A 13 -4.86 5.00 26.82
N SER A 14 -5.79 5.87 27.21
CA SER A 14 -7.20 5.78 26.89
C SER A 14 -7.80 7.18 26.81
N ILE A 15 -8.91 7.27 26.07
CA ILE A 15 -9.75 8.46 26.04
C ILE A 15 -11.12 8.13 26.60
N THR A 16 -11.68 9.05 27.38
CA THR A 16 -13.08 8.98 27.77
C THR A 16 -13.88 9.96 26.93
N ILE A 17 -15.01 9.53 26.37
CA ILE A 17 -16.00 10.46 25.83
C ILE A 17 -17.38 10.21 26.40
N THR A 18 -18.07 11.32 26.57
CA THR A 18 -19.33 11.44 27.26
C THR A 18 -20.36 12.03 26.31
N ASP A 19 -21.53 11.38 26.19
CA ASP A 19 -22.68 11.96 25.52
C ASP A 19 -23.42 12.86 26.51
N ASN A 20 -23.38 14.18 26.29
CA ASN A 20 -24.05 15.14 27.17
C ASN A 20 -25.58 15.02 27.18
N ARG A 21 -26.20 14.32 26.22
CA ARG A 21 -27.66 14.12 26.17
C ARG A 21 -28.12 13.00 27.10
N SER A 22 -27.36 11.92 27.19
CA SER A 22 -27.67 10.77 28.06
C SER A 22 -26.90 10.81 29.39
N GLY A 23 -25.76 11.51 29.43
CA GLY A 23 -24.82 11.49 30.55
C GLY A 23 -23.92 10.24 30.58
N GLU A 24 -24.07 9.33 29.63
CA GLU A 24 -23.25 8.11 29.56
C GLU A 24 -21.84 8.41 29.08
N SER A 25 -20.86 7.74 29.68
CA SER A 25 -19.44 7.86 29.32
C SER A 25 -18.86 6.49 29.01
N ILE A 26 -17.96 6.43 28.04
CA ILE A 26 -17.18 5.23 27.72
C ILE A 26 -15.70 5.58 27.72
N GLU A 27 -14.89 4.71 28.31
CA GLU A 27 -13.43 4.76 28.24
C GLU A 27 -12.97 3.81 27.13
N ILE A 28 -12.11 4.30 26.24
CA ILE A 28 -11.61 3.54 25.08
C ILE A 28 -10.10 3.60 25.04
N PRO A 29 -9.43 2.44 24.94
CA PRO A 29 -7.99 2.39 24.85
C PRO A 29 -7.49 3.00 23.54
N ILE A 30 -6.37 3.69 23.61
CA ILE A 30 -5.56 4.08 22.46
C ILE A 30 -4.65 2.90 22.13
N VAL A 31 -4.66 2.47 20.87
CA VAL A 31 -3.82 1.38 20.36
C VAL A 31 -3.14 1.88 19.09
N ASP A 32 -1.80 1.81 19.06
CA ASP A 32 -0.98 2.26 17.92
C ASP A 32 -1.29 3.70 17.46
N GLY A 33 -1.60 4.59 18.42
CA GLY A 33 -1.96 5.98 18.16
C GLY A 33 -3.38 6.19 17.61
N GLY A 34 -4.17 5.12 17.47
CA GLY A 34 -5.56 5.15 17.02
C GLY A 34 -6.55 4.72 18.10
N ILE A 35 -7.84 4.90 17.82
CA ILE A 35 -8.95 4.45 18.65
C ILE A 35 -9.92 3.62 17.83
N ASP A 36 -10.45 2.54 18.41
CA ASP A 36 -11.40 1.67 17.72
C ASP A 36 -12.78 2.33 17.64
N SER A 37 -13.27 2.53 16.40
CA SER A 37 -14.54 3.20 16.11
C SER A 37 -15.77 2.37 16.48
N SER A 38 -15.64 1.05 16.63
CA SER A 38 -16.76 0.16 17.00
C SER A 38 -17.23 0.41 18.43
N SER A 39 -16.31 0.81 19.31
CA SER A 39 -16.62 1.14 20.71
C SER A 39 -17.51 2.40 20.81
N TRP A 40 -17.27 3.41 19.96
CA TRP A 40 -18.13 4.62 19.90
C TRP A 40 -19.47 4.37 19.24
N THR A 41 -19.49 3.56 18.18
CA THR A 41 -20.73 3.25 17.45
C THR A 41 -21.76 2.57 18.36
N LYS A 42 -21.30 1.77 19.34
CA LYS A 42 -22.17 1.15 20.36
C LYS A 42 -22.78 2.16 21.33
N LEU A 43 -22.02 3.19 21.74
CA LEU A 43 -22.50 4.22 22.67
C LEU A 43 -23.49 5.19 22.00
N LEU A 44 -23.29 5.47 20.71
CA LEU A 44 -24.02 6.51 19.97
C LEU A 44 -24.82 5.91 18.80
N PRO A 45 -25.80 5.02 19.06
CA PRO A 45 -26.57 4.40 17.99
C PRO A 45 -27.33 5.47 17.20
N GLY A 46 -27.17 5.48 15.87
CA GLY A 46 -27.84 6.40 14.96
C GLY A 46 -27.12 7.73 14.72
N LEU A 47 -25.93 7.94 15.28
CA LEU A 47 -25.06 9.06 14.92
C LEU A 47 -24.00 8.67 13.89
N TRP A 48 -23.59 9.66 13.10
CA TRP A 48 -22.64 9.51 12.01
C TRP A 48 -21.51 10.50 12.21
N PHE A 49 -20.27 10.06 11.95
CA PHE A 49 -19.12 10.94 11.92
C PHE A 49 -18.98 11.53 10.52
N LYS A 50 -18.94 12.85 10.47
CA LYS A 50 -18.70 13.57 9.22
C LYS A 50 -17.20 13.88 9.13
N ASP A 51 -16.47 13.01 8.44
CA ASP A 51 -15.05 13.20 8.09
C ASP A 51 -14.89 13.17 6.56
N GLU A 52 -15.13 14.32 5.92
CA GLU A 52 -15.00 14.44 4.47
C GLU A 52 -13.54 14.28 4.05
N GLY A 53 -13.25 13.23 3.28
CA GLY A 53 -11.89 12.93 2.80
C GLY A 53 -11.04 12.08 3.75
N PHE A 54 -11.60 11.60 4.87
CA PHE A 54 -10.96 10.67 5.81
C PHE A 54 -9.66 11.20 6.44
N ALA A 55 -9.53 12.51 6.63
CA ALA A 55 -8.30 13.12 7.13
C ALA A 55 -7.98 12.74 8.58
N ALA A 56 -8.99 12.37 9.37
CA ALA A 56 -8.86 11.93 10.76
C ALA A 56 -9.19 10.44 10.95
N THR A 57 -9.44 9.70 9.87
CA THR A 57 -9.91 8.30 9.93
C THR A 57 -8.84 7.35 9.42
N ALA A 58 -8.32 6.51 10.31
CA ALA A 58 -7.51 5.35 9.91
C ALA A 58 -8.41 4.26 9.31
N VAL A 59 -8.21 3.94 8.02
CA VAL A 59 -9.09 3.01 7.27
C VAL A 59 -8.60 1.56 7.37
N THR A 60 -7.30 1.34 7.53
CA THR A 60 -6.72 -0.01 7.53
C THR A 60 -5.42 -0.04 8.32
N ASN A 61 -5.07 -1.24 8.78
CA ASN A 61 -3.76 -1.51 9.37
C ASN A 61 -2.77 -1.84 8.25
N SER A 62 -1.60 -1.20 8.26
CA SER A 62 -0.56 -1.44 7.27
C SER A 62 0.79 -1.59 7.95
N SER A 63 1.57 -2.57 7.52
CA SER A 63 2.96 -2.78 7.91
C SER A 63 3.94 -2.41 6.80
N ILE A 64 3.49 -1.70 5.77
CA ILE A 64 4.26 -1.45 4.53
C ILE A 64 5.06 -0.15 4.63
N THR A 65 4.40 0.96 4.95
CA THR A 65 5.01 2.30 4.92
C THR A 65 4.61 3.08 6.16
N PHE A 66 5.56 3.83 6.72
CA PHE A 66 5.34 4.78 7.79
C PHE A 66 5.71 6.19 7.32
N ILE A 67 4.91 7.19 7.69
CA ILE A 67 5.11 8.59 7.32
C ILE A 67 4.92 9.46 8.56
N ASP A 68 5.95 10.23 8.90
CA ASP A 68 5.85 11.35 9.83
C ASP A 68 6.16 12.65 9.07
N GLY A 69 5.10 13.36 8.70
CA GLY A 69 5.19 14.60 7.94
C GLY A 69 5.81 15.76 8.73
N ALA A 70 5.75 15.74 10.06
CA ALA A 70 6.32 16.81 10.89
C ALA A 70 7.84 16.66 11.02
N ALA A 71 8.32 15.42 11.18
CA ALA A 71 9.74 15.09 11.18
C ALA A 71 10.33 14.96 9.76
N GLY A 72 9.50 14.91 8.72
CA GLY A 72 9.94 14.68 7.33
C GLY A 72 10.47 13.25 7.11
N ARG A 73 9.97 12.27 7.87
CA ARG A 73 10.45 10.88 7.86
C ARG A 73 9.50 10.00 7.04
N LEU A 74 10.07 9.27 6.10
CA LEU A 74 9.37 8.28 5.27
C LEU A 74 10.11 6.96 5.35
N GLU A 75 9.41 5.88 5.66
CA GLU A 75 10.01 4.55 5.82
C GLU A 75 9.24 3.48 5.07
N TYR A 76 9.97 2.58 4.42
CA TYR A 76 9.42 1.34 3.85
C TYR A 76 9.87 0.16 4.69
N ARG A 77 8.92 -0.59 5.25
CA ARG A 77 9.19 -1.73 6.15
C ARG A 77 10.16 -1.38 7.31
N GLY A 78 10.14 -0.13 7.77
CA GLY A 78 11.02 0.37 8.83
C GLY A 78 12.40 0.86 8.36
N TYR A 79 12.70 0.79 7.06
CA TYR A 79 13.93 1.36 6.48
C TYR A 79 13.67 2.79 6.02
N PRO A 80 14.50 3.78 6.43
CA PRO A 80 14.44 5.14 5.91
C PRO A 80 14.56 5.17 4.38
N ILE A 81 13.79 6.03 3.73
CA ILE A 81 13.77 6.12 2.26
C ILE A 81 15.12 6.54 1.69
N GLU A 82 15.89 7.35 2.42
CA GLU A 82 17.21 7.82 2.02
C GLU A 82 18.22 6.67 1.94
N ASP A 83 18.12 5.72 2.86
CA ASP A 83 19.00 4.55 2.87
C ASP A 83 18.70 3.63 1.69
N LEU A 84 17.42 3.40 1.42
CA LEU A 84 16.98 2.59 0.28
C LEU A 84 17.35 3.25 -1.06
N ALA A 85 17.16 4.56 -1.19
CA ALA A 85 17.47 5.28 -2.43
C ALA A 85 18.96 5.29 -2.76
N ASN A 86 19.84 5.29 -1.76
CA ASN A 86 21.29 5.32 -1.97
C ASN A 86 21.91 3.92 -2.12
N ASN A 87 21.33 2.90 -1.49
CA ASN A 87 21.98 1.59 -1.35
C ASN A 87 21.21 0.43 -2.00
N SER A 88 19.99 0.63 -2.48
CA SER A 88 19.15 -0.44 -3.02
C SER A 88 18.66 -0.12 -4.44
N SER A 89 18.51 -1.17 -5.23
CA SER A 89 17.87 -1.12 -6.54
C SER A 89 16.35 -1.14 -6.43
N PHE A 90 15.67 -0.77 -7.52
CA PHE A 90 14.21 -0.86 -7.61
C PHE A 90 13.69 -2.27 -7.31
N LEU A 91 14.36 -3.31 -7.81
CA LEU A 91 13.90 -4.70 -7.62
C LEU A 91 14.07 -5.18 -6.18
N GLU A 92 15.11 -4.74 -5.48
CA GLU A 92 15.29 -5.00 -4.04
C GLU A 92 14.18 -4.33 -3.21
N VAL A 93 13.86 -3.07 -3.52
CA VAL A 93 12.77 -2.34 -2.84
C VAL A 93 11.41 -2.97 -3.17
N ALA A 94 11.17 -3.38 -4.42
CA ALA A 94 9.96 -4.09 -4.80
C ALA A 94 9.82 -5.41 -4.02
N PHE A 95 10.92 -6.17 -3.90
CA PHE A 95 10.94 -7.38 -3.09
C PHE A 95 10.66 -7.10 -1.61
N LEU A 96 11.27 -6.05 -1.04
CA LEU A 96 11.05 -5.60 0.34
C LEU A 96 9.58 -5.28 0.61
N LEU A 97 8.94 -4.51 -0.27
CA LEU A 97 7.54 -4.12 -0.11
C LEU A 97 6.60 -5.33 -0.14
N LEU A 98 6.87 -6.30 -1.01
CA LEU A 98 6.05 -7.51 -1.14
C LEU A 98 6.27 -8.52 0.00
N ASN A 99 7.52 -8.78 0.38
CA ASN A 99 7.87 -9.88 1.27
C ASN A 99 8.12 -9.47 2.72
N GLY A 100 8.37 -8.17 2.98
CA GLY A 100 8.60 -7.63 4.32
C GLY A 100 10.07 -7.35 4.65
N ASP A 101 11.00 -8.12 4.06
CA ASP A 101 12.44 -8.03 4.31
C ASP A 101 13.23 -7.86 3.01
N LEU A 102 14.44 -7.29 3.11
CA LEU A 102 15.37 -7.17 1.98
C LEU A 102 15.83 -8.58 1.51
N PRO A 103 15.96 -8.80 0.19
CA PRO A 103 16.39 -10.08 -0.33
C PRO A 103 17.87 -10.35 -0.02
N ASN A 104 18.23 -11.60 0.21
CA ASN A 104 19.62 -12.02 0.10
C ASN A 104 20.04 -12.18 -1.38
N GLN A 105 21.33 -12.35 -1.64
CA GLN A 105 21.85 -12.42 -3.02
C GLN A 105 21.19 -13.53 -3.88
N ILE A 106 20.90 -14.69 -3.29
CA ILE A 106 20.27 -15.82 -4.02
C ILE A 106 18.82 -15.49 -4.35
N GLN A 107 18.09 -14.90 -3.39
CA GLN A 107 16.71 -14.45 -3.58
C GLN A 107 16.63 -13.35 -4.63
N LEU A 108 17.57 -12.40 -4.59
CA LEU A 108 17.62 -11.30 -5.54
C LEU A 108 17.84 -11.81 -6.96
N SER A 109 18.82 -12.70 -7.17
CA SER A 109 19.08 -13.26 -8.51
C SER A 109 17.89 -14.07 -9.05
N SER A 110 17.22 -14.85 -8.20
CA SER A 110 16.00 -15.56 -8.60
C SER A 110 14.83 -14.62 -8.90
N TRP A 111 14.72 -13.52 -8.15
CA TRP A 111 13.71 -12.48 -8.36
C TRP A 111 13.92 -11.74 -9.68
N GLU A 112 15.15 -11.36 -9.98
CA GLU A 112 15.52 -10.72 -11.25
C GLU A 112 15.21 -11.62 -12.45
N GLU A 113 15.55 -12.90 -12.38
CA GLU A 113 15.24 -13.88 -13.43
C GLU A 113 13.73 -14.01 -13.62
N THR A 114 12.97 -14.17 -12.53
CA THR A 114 11.50 -14.28 -12.57
C THR A 114 10.85 -13.05 -13.21
N ILE A 115 11.33 -11.85 -12.88
CA ILE A 115 10.82 -10.60 -13.46
C ILE A 115 11.20 -10.47 -14.93
N SER A 116 12.43 -10.84 -15.28
CA SER A 116 12.90 -10.83 -16.67
C SER A 116 12.06 -11.76 -17.55
N GLU A 117 11.81 -13.00 -17.11
CA GLU A 117 10.97 -13.96 -17.84
C GLU A 117 9.52 -13.48 -17.97
N ALA A 118 9.00 -12.81 -16.96
CA ALA A 118 7.63 -12.28 -16.98
C ALA A 118 7.49 -10.98 -17.79
N SER A 119 8.56 -10.38 -18.29
CA SER A 119 8.53 -9.08 -19.00
C SER A 119 7.97 -9.18 -20.43
N ASP A 120 7.98 -10.37 -21.04
CA ASP A 120 7.58 -10.59 -22.43
C ASP A 120 6.10 -10.26 -22.68
N LEU A 121 5.84 -9.21 -23.45
CA LEU A 121 4.51 -8.85 -23.94
C LEU A 121 4.29 -9.48 -25.31
N ASP A 122 3.10 -10.03 -25.56
CA ASP A 122 2.73 -10.44 -26.92
C ASP A 122 2.69 -9.20 -27.83
N PRO A 123 3.64 -9.06 -28.78
CA PRO A 123 3.77 -7.85 -29.58
C PRO A 123 2.51 -7.58 -30.39
N ASN A 124 1.82 -8.63 -30.84
CA ASN A 124 0.64 -8.48 -31.68
C ASN A 124 -0.50 -7.80 -30.93
N HIS A 125 -0.80 -8.24 -29.70
CA HIS A 125 -1.88 -7.68 -28.91
C HIS A 125 -1.56 -6.26 -28.44
N HIS A 126 -0.31 -6.04 -28.04
CA HIS A 126 0.15 -4.75 -27.56
C HIS A 126 0.15 -3.69 -28.67
N ASP A 127 0.71 -3.99 -29.84
CA ASP A 127 0.80 -3.03 -30.95
C ASP A 127 -0.57 -2.72 -31.55
N LEU A 128 -1.45 -3.74 -31.66
CA LEU A 128 -2.83 -3.53 -32.10
C LEU A 128 -3.60 -2.60 -31.17
N LEU A 129 -3.39 -2.73 -29.85
CA LEU A 129 -4.05 -1.88 -28.88
C LEU A 129 -3.52 -0.44 -28.97
N LEU A 130 -2.21 -0.26 -29.07
CA LEU A 130 -1.62 1.09 -29.21
C LEU A 130 -2.12 1.79 -30.48
N GLN A 131 -2.24 1.05 -31.58
CA GLN A 131 -2.81 1.55 -32.84
C GLN A 131 -4.27 1.97 -32.76
N ALA A 132 -5.02 1.55 -31.72
CA ALA A 132 -6.40 1.98 -31.52
C ALA A 132 -6.51 3.41 -30.97
N PHE A 133 -5.43 3.97 -30.40
CA PHE A 133 -5.41 5.33 -29.87
C PHE A 133 -5.08 6.37 -30.94
N GLN A 134 -5.55 7.60 -30.72
CA GLN A 134 -5.11 8.74 -31.51
C GLN A 134 -3.67 9.09 -31.12
N LYS A 135 -2.89 9.66 -32.04
CA LYS A 135 -1.48 10.01 -31.82
C LYS A 135 -1.26 11.01 -30.68
N ASP A 136 -2.25 11.85 -30.37
CA ASP A 136 -2.16 12.84 -29.29
C ASP A 136 -2.87 12.37 -28.00
N SER A 137 -3.06 11.06 -27.84
CA SER A 137 -3.71 10.49 -26.65
C SER A 137 -2.79 10.65 -25.43
N HIS A 138 -3.37 11.01 -24.29
CA HIS A 138 -2.59 11.15 -23.06
C HIS A 138 -2.01 9.78 -22.63
N PRO A 139 -0.69 9.66 -22.34
CA PRO A 139 -0.03 8.39 -22.04
C PRO A 139 -0.69 7.61 -20.89
N MET A 140 -1.15 8.30 -19.84
CA MET A 140 -1.91 7.64 -18.76
C MET A 140 -3.23 6.99 -19.22
N GLY A 141 -3.93 7.55 -20.21
CA GLY A 141 -5.14 6.96 -20.78
C GLY A 141 -4.83 5.69 -21.59
N MET A 142 -3.71 5.71 -22.30
CA MET A 142 -3.19 4.55 -23.04
C MET A 142 -2.72 3.45 -22.10
N LEU A 143 -1.91 3.79 -21.08
CA LEU A 143 -1.40 2.86 -20.07
C LEU A 143 -2.54 2.17 -19.31
N THR A 144 -3.53 2.93 -18.84
CA THR A 144 -4.67 2.37 -18.09
C THR A 144 -5.52 1.43 -18.95
N SER A 145 -5.75 1.81 -20.21
CA SER A 145 -6.51 0.99 -21.15
C SER A 145 -5.74 -0.27 -21.58
N ALA A 146 -4.42 -0.16 -21.73
CA ALA A 146 -3.54 -1.30 -21.99
C ALA A 146 -3.45 -2.27 -20.83
N LEU A 147 -3.35 -1.75 -19.61
CA LEU A 147 -3.43 -2.57 -18.41
C LEU A 147 -4.80 -3.28 -18.29
N ALA A 148 -5.89 -2.57 -18.58
CA ALA A 148 -7.23 -3.16 -18.59
C ALA A 148 -7.37 -4.25 -19.66
N ALA A 149 -6.86 -4.02 -20.87
CA ALA A 149 -6.85 -5.04 -21.93
C ALA A 149 -6.02 -6.27 -21.52
N LEU A 150 -4.86 -6.06 -20.90
CA LEU A 150 -4.00 -7.13 -20.39
C LEU A 150 -4.73 -8.00 -19.36
N SER A 151 -5.58 -7.41 -18.50
CA SER A 151 -6.37 -8.18 -17.53
C SER A 151 -7.27 -9.24 -18.18
N SER A 152 -7.76 -9.00 -19.40
CA SER A 152 -8.60 -9.94 -20.14
C SER A 152 -7.84 -11.18 -20.65
N MET A 153 -6.50 -11.09 -20.76
CA MET A 153 -5.64 -12.19 -21.18
C MET A 153 -5.36 -13.20 -20.04
N TYR A 154 -5.69 -12.83 -18.81
CA TYR A 154 -5.44 -13.63 -17.60
C TYR A 154 -6.77 -14.00 -16.91
N PRO A 155 -7.55 -14.95 -17.43
CA PRO A 155 -8.84 -15.32 -16.85
C PRO A 155 -8.72 -15.96 -15.45
N ASP A 156 -7.55 -16.50 -15.11
CA ASP A 156 -7.20 -17.00 -13.79
C ASP A 156 -7.17 -15.90 -12.71
N SER A 157 -6.96 -14.64 -13.09
CA SER A 157 -6.93 -13.48 -12.18
C SER A 157 -8.23 -13.24 -11.39
N ARG A 158 -9.33 -13.88 -11.79
CA ARG A 158 -10.62 -13.84 -11.07
C ARG A 158 -10.54 -14.50 -9.70
N ASN A 159 -9.62 -15.45 -9.50
CA ASN A 159 -9.45 -16.13 -8.22
C ASN A 159 -8.49 -15.36 -7.31
N VAL A 160 -8.99 -14.27 -6.73
CA VAL A 160 -8.20 -13.33 -5.90
C VAL A 160 -7.79 -13.92 -4.55
N GLU A 161 -8.47 -14.95 -4.07
CA GLU A 161 -8.20 -15.58 -2.77
C GLU A 161 -6.99 -16.51 -2.79
N ASP A 162 -6.60 -17.00 -3.98
CA ASP A 162 -5.43 -17.87 -4.14
C ASP A 162 -4.11 -17.08 -4.08
N PRO A 163 -3.25 -17.34 -3.08
CA PRO A 163 -1.96 -16.65 -2.95
C PRO A 163 -1.02 -16.84 -4.13
N GLN A 164 -1.04 -18.01 -4.79
CA GLN A 164 -0.15 -18.29 -5.92
C GLN A 164 -0.55 -17.47 -7.15
N ILE A 165 -1.86 -17.36 -7.40
CA ILE A 165 -2.41 -16.54 -8.47
C ILE A 165 -2.11 -15.06 -8.22
N ARG A 166 -2.28 -14.58 -6.98
CA ARG A 166 -1.89 -13.21 -6.61
C ARG A 166 -0.42 -12.93 -6.84
N SER A 167 0.46 -13.84 -6.40
CA SER A 167 1.91 -13.70 -6.58
C SER A 167 2.30 -13.63 -8.06
N LYS A 168 1.76 -14.55 -8.88
CA LYS A 168 1.96 -14.57 -10.34
C LYS A 168 1.55 -13.26 -11.00
N HIS A 169 0.36 -12.73 -10.68
CA HIS A 169 -0.09 -11.47 -11.28
C HIS A 169 0.67 -10.26 -10.77
N THR A 170 1.13 -10.28 -9.51
CA THR A 170 2.00 -9.23 -8.95
C THR A 170 3.31 -9.14 -9.73
N VAL A 171 3.96 -10.29 -9.98
CA VAL A 171 5.17 -10.40 -10.82
C VAL A 171 4.90 -9.86 -12.21
N ASN A 172 3.82 -10.31 -12.86
CA ASN A 172 3.46 -9.85 -14.20
C ASN A 172 3.27 -8.33 -14.27
N LEU A 173 2.64 -7.72 -13.27
CA LEU A 173 2.43 -6.28 -13.21
C LEU A 173 3.75 -5.52 -13.09
N ILE A 174 4.63 -5.93 -12.16
CA ILE A 174 5.93 -5.29 -11.97
C ILE A 174 6.78 -5.40 -13.24
N ALA A 175 6.76 -6.56 -13.89
CA ALA A 175 7.55 -6.80 -15.10
C ALA A 175 7.01 -6.05 -16.34
N LYS A 176 5.69 -5.96 -16.51
CA LYS A 176 5.08 -5.49 -17.77
C LYS A 176 4.74 -3.99 -17.79
N ILE A 177 4.46 -3.38 -16.64
CA ILE A 177 4.10 -1.96 -16.58
C ILE A 177 5.17 -1.06 -17.21
N PRO A 178 6.49 -1.25 -16.97
CA PRO A 178 7.53 -0.43 -17.60
C PRO A 178 7.49 -0.49 -19.13
N SER A 179 7.31 -1.68 -19.71
CA SER A 179 7.23 -1.88 -21.16
C SER A 179 6.01 -1.21 -21.76
N ILE A 180 4.84 -1.31 -21.11
CA ILE A 180 3.60 -0.65 -21.57
C ILE A 180 3.75 0.88 -21.46
N ALA A 181 4.33 1.38 -20.36
CA ALA A 181 4.56 2.81 -20.17
C ALA A 181 5.52 3.37 -21.22
N ALA A 182 6.62 2.66 -21.50
CA ALA A 182 7.57 3.04 -22.55
C ALA A 182 6.90 3.07 -23.92
N ALA A 183 6.01 2.13 -24.22
CA ALA A 183 5.31 2.11 -25.48
C ALA A 183 4.23 3.19 -25.60
N ALA A 184 3.54 3.53 -24.51
CA ALA A 184 2.55 4.60 -24.48
C ALA A 184 3.18 5.99 -24.68
N GLU A 185 4.41 6.21 -24.21
CA GLU A 185 5.13 7.47 -24.39
C GLU A 185 5.74 7.62 -25.79
N ASN A 186 6.16 6.50 -26.40
CA ASN A 186 6.85 6.50 -27.70
C ASN A 186 5.93 6.37 -28.93
N PHE A 187 4.62 6.27 -28.73
CA PHE A 187 3.62 6.09 -29.79
C PHE A 187 3.17 7.43 -30.40
#